data_AF-A0A0B0SBP5-F1
#
_entry.id   AF-A0A0B0SBP5-F1
#
_cell.length_a   1.000
_cell.length_b   1.000
_cell.length_c   1.000
_cell.angle_alpha   90.00
_cell.angle_beta   90.00
_cell.angle_gamma   90.00
#
_symmetry.space_group_name_H-M   'P 1'
#
loop_
_entity.id
_entity.type
_entity.pdbx_description
1 polymer ?
#
loop_
_entity_poly.entity_id
_entity_poly.type
_entity_poly.pdbx_seq_one_letter_code
_entity_poly.pdbx_strand_id
1 'polypeptide(L)'
;MRRILRFWAFGLGFLLAACGGPGGGGNNGGGGSLDPSRFQTILAAGTDFALLVKPDGVYAWGDNRFGQLGVDPATLDHRTTPGKVAGVEGAVAVAAQFGVGENQRHALALMADGRVMSWG
;
A
#
# COMPACT_ATOMS: atom_id res chain seq x y z
N MET A 1 -26.47 5.28 13.93
CA MET A 1 -25.62 4.17 14.39
C MET A 1 -24.98 3.52 13.17
N ARG A 2 -23.72 3.84 12.86
CA ARG A 2 -23.03 3.37 11.64
C ARG A 2 -22.08 2.24 12.02
N ARG A 3 -22.40 1.01 11.60
CA ARG A 3 -21.52 -0.16 11.76
C ARG A 3 -20.59 -0.22 10.55
N ILE A 4 -19.31 0.00 10.76
CA ILE A 4 -18.27 -0.21 9.74
C ILE A 4 -17.80 -1.67 9.87
N LEU A 5 -18.14 -2.49 8.88
CA LEU A 5 -17.60 -3.84 8.71
C LEU A 5 -16.15 -3.72 8.23
N ARG A 6 -15.19 -4.26 9.00
CA ARG A 6 -13.82 -4.47 8.55
C ARG A 6 -13.76 -5.84 7.88
N PHE A 7 -13.67 -5.86 6.56
CA PHE A 7 -13.46 -7.08 5.79
C PHE A 7 -12.03 -7.60 6.02
N TRP A 8 -11.93 -8.82 6.50
CA TRP A 8 -10.71 -9.62 6.51
C TRP A 8 -10.54 -10.28 5.14
N ALA A 9 -9.37 -10.16 4.51
CA ALA A 9 -9.02 -10.96 3.34
C ALA A 9 -7.86 -11.91 3.69
N PHE A 10 -8.15 -13.21 3.61
CA PHE A 10 -7.18 -14.30 3.70
C PHE A 10 -6.47 -14.47 2.34
N GLY A 11 -5.14 -14.41 2.33
CA GLY A 11 -4.33 -14.72 1.14
C GLY A 11 -2.92 -14.14 1.23
N LEU A 12 -2.02 -14.91 1.84
CA LEU A 12 -0.55 -14.79 1.85
C LEU A 12 0.05 -13.56 1.14
N GLY A 13 0.02 -12.42 1.83
CA GLY A 13 0.78 -11.23 1.54
C GLY A 13 0.92 -10.47 2.86
N PHE A 14 2.13 -10.38 3.39
CA PHE A 14 2.44 -9.80 4.70
C PHE A 14 1.78 -8.42 4.86
N LEU A 15 0.68 -8.37 5.61
CA LEU A 15 0.19 -7.14 6.20
C LEU A 15 1.06 -6.91 7.45
N LEU A 16 1.94 -5.92 7.43
CA LEU A 16 2.46 -5.40 8.70
C LEU A 16 1.35 -4.51 9.33
N ALA A 17 0.27 -5.15 9.76
CA ALA A 17 -0.57 -4.57 10.80
C ALA A 17 0.04 -5.01 12.13
N ALA A 18 0.57 -4.06 12.90
CA ALA A 18 0.81 -4.27 14.31
C ALA A 18 -0.54 -4.61 14.98
N CYS A 19 -0.79 -5.90 15.19
CA CYS A 19 -1.92 -6.37 15.97
C CYS A 19 -1.47 -6.52 17.44
N GLY A 20 -1.92 -5.62 18.30
CA GLY A 20 -1.88 -5.86 19.74
C GLY A 20 -2.96 -6.89 20.08
N GLY A 21 -2.54 -8.10 20.44
CA GLY A 21 -3.44 -9.13 20.98
C GLY A 21 -3.86 -8.79 22.43
N PRO A 22 -5.01 -9.30 22.91
CA PRO A 22 -5.42 -9.08 24.29
C PRO A 22 -4.76 -10.10 25.21
N GLY A 23 -3.91 -9.64 26.14
CA GLY A 23 -3.51 -10.46 27.28
C GLY A 23 -2.21 -10.05 27.98
N GLY A 24 -2.33 -9.55 29.22
CA GLY A 24 -1.30 -9.70 30.26
C GLY A 24 -0.46 -8.46 30.57
N GLY A 25 -0.63 -7.91 31.78
CA GLY A 25 -0.05 -6.65 32.24
C GLY A 25 1.48 -6.62 32.40
N GLY A 26 2.02 -5.40 32.46
CA GLY A 26 3.44 -5.15 32.68
C GLY A 26 3.81 -3.70 32.41
N ASN A 27 3.97 -2.95 33.49
CA ASN A 27 4.10 -1.50 33.57
C ASN A 27 5.52 -1.08 33.17
N ASN A 28 5.70 0.06 32.48
CA ASN A 28 6.70 1.10 32.78
C ASN A 28 6.60 2.28 31.81
N GLY A 29 6.67 3.48 32.39
CA GLY A 29 6.27 4.74 31.78
C GLY A 29 7.18 5.24 30.65
N GLY A 30 6.52 5.90 29.70
CA GLY A 30 7.10 6.59 28.56
C GLY A 30 5.96 7.00 27.63
N GLY A 31 5.21 8.04 28.00
CA GLY A 31 4.01 8.52 27.32
C GLY A 31 4.28 9.19 25.97
N GLY A 32 4.92 8.48 25.05
CA GLY A 32 4.86 8.77 23.62
C GLY A 32 3.68 7.99 23.05
N SER A 33 2.49 8.58 23.07
CA SER A 33 1.38 8.11 22.24
C SER A 33 1.91 8.05 20.80
N LEU A 34 2.15 6.84 20.28
CA LEU A 34 2.32 6.62 18.86
C LEU A 34 0.98 6.96 18.22
N ASP A 35 0.77 8.26 17.97
CA ASP A 35 -0.38 8.77 17.25
C ASP A 35 -0.29 8.19 15.83
N PRO A 36 -1.16 7.23 15.47
CA PRO A 36 -1.12 6.63 14.15
C PRO A 36 -1.42 7.66 13.06
N SER A 37 -1.98 8.83 13.41
CA SER A 37 -2.30 9.90 12.46
C SER A 37 -1.08 10.68 11.97
N ARG A 38 0.10 10.52 12.59
CA ARG A 38 1.30 11.31 12.24
C ARG A 38 2.30 10.64 11.30
N PHE A 39 2.20 9.33 11.06
CA PHE A 39 3.08 8.62 10.12
C PHE A 39 2.30 7.52 9.41
N GLN A 40 1.34 7.88 8.56
CA GLN A 40 0.66 6.93 7.67
C GLN A 40 1.50 6.65 6.43
N THR A 41 2.73 6.16 6.65
CA THR A 41 3.57 5.65 5.58
C THR A 41 3.17 4.20 5.35
N ILE A 42 2.27 3.96 4.39
CA ILE A 42 1.79 2.62 4.05
C ILE A 42 2.62 2.08 2.90
N LEU A 43 3.24 0.92 3.10
CA LEU A 43 4.05 0.23 2.10
C LEU A 43 3.35 -1.06 1.68
N ALA A 44 3.30 -1.33 0.38
CA ALA A 44 2.93 -2.63 -0.18
C ALA A 44 4.02 -3.08 -1.16
N ALA A 45 4.39 -4.36 -1.11
CA ALA A 45 5.34 -4.97 -2.03
C ALA A 45 4.64 -6.06 -2.84
N GLY A 46 4.74 -5.96 -4.16
CA GLY A 46 4.39 -7.03 -5.09
C GLY A 46 5.61 -7.90 -5.40
N THR A 47 5.53 -8.72 -6.45
CA THR A 47 6.65 -9.60 -6.84
C THR A 47 7.90 -8.81 -7.20
N ASP A 48 7.74 -7.80 -8.07
CA ASP A 48 8.86 -7.10 -8.71
C ASP A 48 8.74 -5.57 -8.57
N PHE A 49 7.73 -5.08 -7.84
CA PHE A 49 7.45 -3.66 -7.65
C PHE A 49 6.95 -3.38 -6.23
N ALA A 50 7.04 -2.12 -5.81
CA ALA A 50 6.55 -1.68 -4.52
C ALA A 50 5.80 -0.35 -4.63
N LEU A 51 4.89 -0.14 -3.68
CA LEU A 51 4.02 1.02 -3.56
C LEU A 51 4.18 1.65 -2.18
N LEU A 52 4.18 2.97 -2.12
CA LEU A 52 4.25 3.75 -0.90
C LEU A 52 3.19 4.85 -0.92
N VAL A 53 2.37 4.91 0.11
CA VAL A 53 1.49 6.05 0.37
C VAL A 53 2.27 7.09 1.17
N LYS A 54 2.26 8.32 0.66
CA LYS A 54 2.71 9.52 1.36
C LYS A 54 1.58 10.56 1.36
N PRO A 55 1.65 11.59 2.22
CA PRO A 55 0.63 12.64 2.27
C PRO A 55 0.37 13.35 0.94
N ASP A 56 1.38 13.39 0.06
CA ASP A 56 1.30 14.03 -1.25
C ASP A 56 0.85 13.08 -2.37
N GLY A 57 0.77 11.77 -2.15
CA GLY A 57 0.28 10.80 -3.11
C GLY A 57 0.95 9.43 -3.01
N VAL A 58 0.66 8.58 -4.01
CA VAL A 58 1.26 7.24 -4.13
C VAL A 58 2.54 7.29 -4.94
N TYR A 59 3.54 6.54 -4.48
CA TYR A 59 4.82 6.36 -5.14
C TYR A 59 5.02 4.90 -5.49
N ALA A 60 5.55 4.64 -6.68
CA ALA A 60 5.82 3.30 -7.17
C ALA A 60 7.25 3.19 -7.68
N TRP A 61 7.88 2.04 -7.47
CA TRP A 61 9.19 1.67 -8.02
C TRP A 61 9.31 0.16 -8.24
N GLY A 62 10.29 -0.25 -9.04
CA GLY A 62 10.54 -1.63 -9.46
C GLY A 62 10.30 -1.82 -10.95
N ASP A 63 9.86 -3.01 -11.33
CA ASP A 63 9.48 -3.41 -12.68
C ASP A 63 8.23 -2.66 -13.16
N ASN A 64 8.14 -2.34 -14.45
CA ASN A 64 7.00 -1.70 -15.09
C ASN A 64 6.52 -2.41 -16.37
N ARG A 65 6.83 -3.69 -16.58
CA ARG A 65 6.51 -4.39 -17.84
C ARG A 65 5.01 -4.42 -18.18
N PHE A 66 4.15 -4.26 -17.18
CA PHE A 66 2.69 -4.24 -17.33
C PHE A 66 2.09 -2.85 -17.08
N GLY A 67 2.88 -1.88 -16.61
CA GLY A 67 2.39 -0.54 -16.25
C GLY A 67 2.08 -0.40 -14.77
N GLN A 68 2.54 -1.34 -13.94
CA GLN A 68 2.31 -1.37 -12.48
C GLN A 68 2.88 -0.15 -11.74
N LEU A 69 3.71 0.68 -12.39
CA LEU A 69 4.20 1.96 -11.86
C LEU A 69 3.33 3.17 -12.25
N GLY A 70 2.23 2.93 -12.97
CA GLY A 70 1.29 3.96 -13.43
C GLY A 70 1.86 4.90 -14.48
N VAL A 71 2.87 4.44 -15.22
CA VAL A 71 3.41 5.10 -16.40
C VAL A 71 3.47 4.10 -17.55
N ASP A 72 3.43 4.60 -18.78
CA ASP A 72 3.49 3.76 -19.98
C ASP A 72 4.78 2.89 -19.98
N PRO A 73 4.67 1.55 -20.03
CA PRO A 73 5.81 0.64 -20.14
C PRO A 73 6.73 0.94 -21.31
N ALA A 74 6.21 1.49 -22.41
CA ALA A 74 7.02 1.86 -23.58
C ALA A 74 7.91 3.08 -23.30
N THR A 75 7.56 3.91 -22.31
CA THR A 75 8.34 5.07 -21.89
C THR A 75 9.32 4.72 -20.77
N LEU A 76 8.95 3.81 -19.87
CA LEU A 76 9.76 3.40 -18.74
C LEU A 76 9.45 1.95 -18.39
N ASP A 77 10.43 1.07 -18.55
CA ASP A 77 10.28 -0.37 -18.31
C ASP A 77 10.59 -0.77 -16.85
N HIS A 78 11.37 0.04 -16.13
CA HIS A 78 11.67 -0.13 -14.71
C HIS A 78 12.14 1.18 -14.06
N ARG A 79 12.10 1.26 -12.73
CA ARG A 79 12.83 2.29 -11.98
C ARG A 79 13.28 1.76 -10.62
N THR A 80 14.47 2.15 -10.17
CA THR A 80 15.00 1.76 -8.85
C THR A 80 14.68 2.76 -7.75
N THR A 81 14.17 3.94 -8.09
CA THR A 81 13.81 5.00 -7.14
C THR A 81 12.31 5.27 -7.14
N PRO A 82 11.70 5.64 -5.99
CA PRO A 82 10.28 5.95 -5.92
C PRO A 82 9.90 7.12 -6.84
N GLY A 83 9.02 6.85 -7.81
CA GLY A 83 8.42 7.88 -8.66
C GLY A 83 6.92 8.00 -8.36
N LYS A 84 6.41 9.24 -8.34
CA LYS A 84 5.01 9.51 -8.04
C LYS A 84 4.10 8.96 -9.14
N VAL A 85 3.01 8.31 -8.75
CA VAL A 85 1.96 7.84 -9.67
C VAL A 85 1.00 9.00 -9.93
N ALA A 86 0.79 9.36 -11.19
CA ALA A 86 -0.08 10.47 -11.55
C ALA A 86 -1.56 10.14 -11.32
N GLY A 87 -2.33 11.09 -10.79
CA GLY A 87 -3.79 10.97 -10.63
C GLY A 87 -4.24 10.08 -9.47
N VAL A 88 -3.31 9.64 -8.61
CA VAL A 88 -3.60 8.85 -7.40
C VAL A 88 -3.24 9.67 -6.16
N GLU A 89 -3.88 10.83 -6.02
CA GLU A 89 -3.77 11.69 -4.84
C GLU A 89 -4.83 11.32 -3.77
N GLY A 90 -4.45 11.31 -2.49
CA GLY A 90 -5.40 11.03 -1.40
C GLY A 90 -5.74 9.55 -1.21
N ALA A 91 -4.87 8.65 -1.68
CA ALA A 91 -4.94 7.25 -1.30
C ALA A 91 -4.69 7.08 0.21
N VAL A 92 -5.48 6.20 0.84
CA VAL A 92 -5.40 5.86 2.27
C VAL A 92 -4.97 4.43 2.51
N ALA A 93 -4.92 3.61 1.46
CA ALA A 93 -4.33 2.28 1.48
C ALA A 93 -3.93 1.87 0.05
N VAL A 94 -2.96 0.96 -0.05
CA VAL A 94 -2.50 0.39 -1.32
C VAL A 94 -2.37 -1.12 -1.21
N ALA A 95 -2.52 -1.81 -2.33
CA ALA A 95 -2.19 -3.22 -2.48
C ALA A 95 -1.41 -3.42 -3.77
N ALA A 96 -0.40 -4.28 -3.70
CA ALA A 96 0.42 -4.66 -4.83
C ALA A 96 0.25 -6.16 -5.07
N GLN A 97 0.04 -6.56 -6.32
CA GLN A 97 -0.12 -7.96 -6.65
C GLN A 97 1.18 -8.75 -6.42
N PHE A 98 1.04 -9.88 -5.74
CA PHE A 98 2.06 -10.93 -5.68
C PHE A 98 1.65 -12.10 -6.59
N GLY A 99 2.60 -12.59 -7.38
CA GLY A 99 2.38 -13.71 -8.30
C GLY A 99 3.69 -14.30 -8.81
N VAL A 100 3.66 -15.62 -9.05
CA VAL A 100 4.74 -16.38 -9.69
C VAL A 100 4.43 -16.58 -11.17
N GLY A 101 5.40 -16.33 -12.05
CA GLY A 101 5.27 -16.48 -13.51
C GLY A 101 5.09 -15.17 -14.29
N GLU A 102 4.93 -15.29 -15.62
CA GLU A 102 4.83 -14.19 -16.60
C GLU A 102 3.46 -13.48 -16.61
N ASN A 103 2.70 -13.60 -15.52
CA ASN A 103 1.35 -13.05 -15.45
C ASN A 103 1.38 -11.52 -15.28
N GLN A 104 0.29 -10.86 -15.68
CA GLN A 104 0.08 -9.42 -15.46
C GLN A 104 0.29 -9.04 -13.99
N ARG A 105 0.84 -7.84 -13.76
CA ARG A 105 1.07 -7.25 -12.44
C ARG A 105 0.21 -6.01 -12.33
N HIS A 106 -0.71 -5.99 -11.37
CA HIS A 106 -1.54 -4.80 -11.11
C HIS A 106 -1.38 -4.28 -9.68
N ALA A 107 -1.76 -3.03 -9.53
CA ALA A 107 -1.76 -2.28 -8.28
C ALA A 107 -3.15 -1.72 -8.02
N LEU A 108 -3.47 -1.55 -6.74
CA LEU A 108 -4.75 -1.03 -6.27
C LEU A 108 -4.49 0.06 -5.24
N ALA A 109 -5.31 1.12 -5.28
CA ALA A 109 -5.36 2.15 -4.25
C ALA A 109 -6.78 2.36 -3.77
N LEU A 110 -6.98 2.36 -2.45
CA LEU A 110 -8.21 2.82 -1.82
C LEU A 110 -8.09 4.32 -1.54
N MET A 111 -9.01 5.09 -2.09
CA MET A 111 -9.07 6.54 -1.96
C MET A 111 -9.82 6.93 -0.68
N ALA A 112 -9.51 8.10 -0.12
CA ALA A 112 -10.19 8.62 1.07
C ALA A 112 -11.71 8.81 0.87
N ASP A 113 -12.15 9.02 -0.37
CA ASP A 113 -13.57 9.16 -0.75
C ASP A 113 -14.30 7.80 -0.92
N GLY A 114 -13.60 6.69 -0.72
CA GLY A 114 -14.14 5.33 -0.84
C GLY A 114 -14.05 4.72 -2.24
N ARG A 115 -13.54 5.43 -3.26
CA ARG A 115 -13.26 4.85 -4.57
C ARG A 115 -12.04 3.93 -4.52
N VAL A 116 -12.00 2.96 -5.44
CA VAL A 116 -10.81 2.14 -5.69
C VAL A 116 -10.29 2.45 -7.09
N MET A 117 -8.99 2.70 -7.20
CA MET A 117 -8.28 2.82 -8.46
C MET A 117 -7.41 1.60 -8.70
N SER A 118 -7.31 1.17 -9.95
CA SER A 118 -6.44 0.06 -10.37
C SER A 118 -5.62 0.45 -11.59
N TRP A 119 -4.38 -0.02 -11.66
CA TRP A 119 -3.49 0.16 -12.80
C TRP A 119 -2.50 -1.00 -12.95
N GLY A 120 -1.83 -1.07 -14.09
CA GLY A 120 -0.98 -2.18 -14.53
C GLY A 120 -1.66 -3.09 -15.55
#